data_AF-A0A452YQJ7-F1
#
_entry.id   AF-A0A452YQJ7-F1
#
_cell.length_a   1.000
_cell.length_b   1.000
_cell.length_c   1.000
_cell.angle_alpha   90.00
_cell.angle_beta   90.00
_cell.angle_gamma   90.00
#
_symmetry.space_group_name_H-M   'P 1'
#
loop_
_entity.id
_entity.type
_entity.pdbx_description
1 polymer ?
#
loop_
_entity_poly.entity_id
_entity_poly.type
_entity_poly.pdbx_seq_one_letter_code
_entity_poly.pdbx_strand_id
1 'polypeptide(L)'
;PVIRTPEARTNMMKLSQRMITAFCANISASGSQSWTALSDSTDDTVRITTRKNTEPGQPSGVILTAVSTSWLPFSHQQVFELLADEQQRCQLEILSNGGSLHEVAHIANGSH
;
A
#
# COMPACT_ATOMS: atom_id res chain seq x y z
N PRO A 1 11.19 -16.44 -8.32
CA PRO A 1 10.55 -17.65 -8.91
C PRO A 1 9.33 -17.28 -9.76
N VAL A 2 9.28 -17.72 -11.02
CA VAL A 2 8.17 -17.42 -11.93
C VAL A 2 6.96 -18.30 -11.60
N ILE A 3 5.78 -17.69 -11.44
CA ILE A 3 4.53 -18.44 -11.27
C ILE A 3 4.05 -18.98 -12.63
N ARG A 4 4.13 -20.31 -12.82
CA ARG A 4 3.90 -20.97 -14.12
C ARG A 4 2.51 -21.59 -14.30
N THR A 5 1.84 -22.02 -13.23
CA THR A 5 0.53 -22.69 -13.36
C THR A 5 -0.62 -21.67 -13.44
N PRO A 6 -1.66 -21.93 -14.27
CA PRO A 6 -2.84 -21.07 -14.35
C PRO A 6 -3.50 -20.84 -12.98
N GLU A 7 -3.62 -21.89 -12.17
CA GLU A 7 -4.24 -21.84 -10.84
C GLU A 7 -3.45 -20.94 -9.89
N ALA A 8 -2.12 -21.04 -9.89
CA ALA A 8 -1.27 -20.21 -9.05
C ALA A 8 -1.31 -18.73 -9.50
N ARG A 9 -1.38 -18.46 -10.81
CA ARG A 9 -1.60 -17.10 -11.34
C ARG A 9 -2.94 -16.54 -10.90
N THR A 10 -4.03 -17.30 -11.03
CA THR A 10 -5.37 -16.89 -10.59
C THR A 10 -5.41 -16.61 -9.09
N ASN A 11 -4.80 -17.48 -8.27
CA ASN A 11 -4.75 -17.28 -6.83
C ASN A 11 -3.94 -16.03 -6.44
N MET A 12 -2.81 -15.79 -7.11
CA MET A 12 -2.01 -14.59 -6.90
C MET A 12 -2.74 -13.32 -7.32
N MET A 13 -3.49 -13.34 -8.44
CA MET A 13 -4.34 -12.22 -8.86
C MET A 13 -5.49 -11.96 -7.88
N LYS A 14 -6.12 -13.01 -7.33
CA LYS A 14 -7.14 -12.85 -6.28
C LYS A 14 -6.55 -12.27 -4.99
N LEU A 15 -5.32 -12.65 -4.66
CA LEU A 15 -4.59 -12.10 -3.52
C LEU A 15 -4.27 -10.61 -3.73
N SER A 16 -3.69 -10.24 -4.87
CA SER A 16 -3.36 -8.84 -5.18
C SER A 16 -4.61 -7.95 -5.19
N GLN A 17 -5.71 -8.43 -5.78
CA GLN A 17 -7.00 -7.73 -5.77
C GLN A 17 -7.47 -7.47 -4.33
N ARG A 18 -7.42 -8.48 -3.46
CA ARG A 18 -7.79 -8.33 -2.04
C ARG A 18 -6.89 -7.33 -1.31
N MET A 19 -5.57 -7.36 -1.58
CA MET A 19 -4.62 -6.42 -1.00
C MET A 19 -4.94 -4.98 -1.39
N ILE A 20 -5.17 -4.71 -2.68
CA ILE A 20 -5.52 -3.37 -3.18
C ILE A 20 -6.87 -2.93 -2.63
N THR A 21 -7.89 -3.79 -2.63
CA THR A 21 -9.21 -3.46 -2.08
C THR A 21 -9.11 -3.11 -0.59
N ALA A 22 -8.39 -3.89 0.20
CA ALA A 22 -8.20 -3.61 1.62
C ALA A 22 -7.41 -2.32 1.86
N PHE A 23 -6.33 -2.09 1.09
CA PHE A 23 -5.56 -0.86 1.16
C PHE A 23 -6.43 0.36 0.86
N CYS A 24 -7.14 0.37 -0.27
CA CYS A 24 -8.05 1.45 -0.65
C CYS A 24 -9.12 1.69 0.41
N ALA A 25 -9.74 0.62 0.95
CA ALA A 25 -10.72 0.74 2.02
C ALA A 25 -10.13 1.38 3.29
N ASN A 26 -8.88 1.08 3.63
CA ASN A 26 -8.22 1.63 4.82
C ASN A 26 -7.84 3.11 4.69
N ILE A 27 -7.42 3.55 3.49
CA ILE A 27 -6.98 4.95 3.27
C ILE A 27 -8.12 5.88 2.84
N SER A 28 -9.24 5.31 2.36
CA SER A 28 -10.37 6.11 1.90
C SER A 28 -11.01 6.84 3.07
N ALA A 29 -11.25 8.14 2.90
CA ALA A 29 -12.04 8.95 3.83
C ALA A 29 -13.55 8.72 3.65
N SER A 30 -13.98 7.49 3.39
CA SER A 30 -15.41 7.19 3.28
C SER A 30 -16.09 7.48 4.63
N GLY A 31 -17.30 8.01 4.60
CA GLY A 31 -17.96 8.62 5.78
C GLY A 31 -18.22 7.71 6.99
N SER A 32 -17.93 6.41 6.90
CA SER A 32 -17.93 5.49 8.05
C SER A 32 -16.65 5.57 8.90
N GLN A 33 -15.57 6.17 8.39
CA GLN A 33 -14.27 6.21 9.03
C GLN A 33 -13.99 7.60 9.61
N SER A 34 -13.96 7.68 10.95
CA SER A 34 -13.56 8.90 11.64
C SER A 34 -12.04 9.03 11.60
N TRP A 35 -11.55 10.07 10.93
CA TRP A 35 -10.14 10.43 10.87
C TRP A 35 -9.84 11.54 11.88
N THR A 36 -8.79 11.36 12.66
CA THR A 36 -8.26 12.37 13.58
C THR A 36 -7.01 12.99 12.97
N ALA A 37 -7.01 14.30 12.73
CA ALA A 37 -5.80 15.01 12.35
C ALA A 37 -4.86 15.12 13.57
N LEU A 38 -3.57 14.84 13.35
CA LEU A 38 -2.52 15.00 14.36
C LEU A 38 -1.80 16.36 14.28
N SER A 39 -1.96 17.06 13.15
CA SER A 39 -1.41 18.40 12.95
C SER A 39 -2.52 19.38 12.60
N ASP A 40 -2.43 20.58 13.14
CA ASP A 40 -3.27 21.73 12.78
C ASP A 40 -2.74 22.46 11.52
N SER A 41 -1.60 22.05 10.98
CA SER A 41 -1.02 22.64 9.76
C SER A 41 -1.69 22.10 8.49
N THR A 42 -1.95 22.98 7.53
CA THR A 42 -2.50 22.61 6.21
C THR A 42 -1.48 22.00 5.24
N ASP A 43 -0.17 22.20 5.48
CA ASP A 43 0.91 21.78 4.56
C ASP A 43 1.26 20.30 4.70
N ASP A 44 1.34 19.80 5.93
CA ASP A 44 1.57 18.38 6.23
C ASP A 44 0.44 17.88 7.12
N THR A 45 -0.51 17.18 6.51
CA THR A 45 -1.66 16.63 7.23
C THR A 45 -1.44 15.14 7.50
N VAL A 46 -0.98 14.85 8.71
CA VAL A 46 -1.02 13.48 9.25
C VAL A 46 -2.40 13.24 9.84
N ARG A 47 -3.11 12.23 9.33
CA ARG A 47 -4.40 11.78 9.84
C ARG A 47 -4.30 10.33 10.29
N ILE A 48 -4.93 10.03 11.41
CA ILE A 48 -4.99 8.67 11.98
C ILE A 48 -6.43 8.19 12.09
N THR A 49 -6.63 6.87 12.02
CA THR A 49 -7.90 6.24 12.33
C THR A 49 -7.67 4.84 12.89
N THR A 50 -8.59 4.37 13.71
CA THR A 50 -8.57 3.02 14.27
C THR A 50 -9.82 2.28 13.86
N ARG A 51 -9.67 1.04 13.39
CA ARG A 51 -10.81 0.14 13.14
C ARG A 51 -10.59 -1.22 13.79
N LYS A 52 -11.68 -1.85 14.22
CA LYS A 52 -11.65 -3.23 14.68
C LYS A 52 -11.65 -4.17 13.47
N ASN A 53 -10.74 -5.15 13.46
CA ASN A 53 -10.70 -6.19 12.44
C ASN A 53 -11.38 -7.46 12.93
N THR A 54 -12.44 -7.85 12.23
CA THR A 54 -13.21 -9.07 12.47
C THR A 54 -13.43 -9.86 11.19
N GLU A 55 -12.72 -9.52 10.10
CA GLU A 55 -12.90 -10.17 8.80
C GLU A 55 -12.34 -11.61 8.81
N PRO A 56 -13.11 -12.61 8.32
CA PRO A 56 -12.61 -13.97 8.20
C PRO A 56 -11.34 -14.05 7.35
N GLY A 57 -10.33 -14.78 7.84
CA GLY A 57 -9.04 -14.91 7.16
C GLY A 57 -8.05 -13.78 7.42
N GLN A 58 -8.37 -12.84 8.32
CA GLN A 58 -7.42 -11.85 8.84
C GLN A 58 -7.26 -12.00 10.37
N PRO A 59 -6.14 -11.56 10.94
CA PRO A 59 -5.96 -11.56 12.39
C PRO A 59 -7.00 -10.65 13.07
N SER A 60 -7.70 -11.18 14.07
CA SER A 60 -8.61 -10.34 14.87
C SER A 60 -7.80 -9.35 15.71
N GLY A 61 -8.24 -8.10 15.76
CA GLY A 61 -7.53 -7.06 16.50
C GLY A 61 -7.97 -5.65 16.16
N VAL A 62 -7.12 -4.68 16.45
CA VAL A 62 -7.27 -3.28 16.06
C VAL A 62 -6.24 -2.96 14.98
N ILE A 63 -6.69 -2.35 13.88
CA ILE A 63 -5.84 -1.80 12.84
C ILE A 63 -5.77 -0.29 13.09
N LEU A 64 -4.54 0.20 13.28
CA LEU A 64 -4.22 1.63 13.29
C LEU A 64 -3.73 2.02 11.89
N THR A 65 -4.39 2.98 11.27
CA THR A 65 -3.98 3.53 9.97
C THR A 65 -3.52 4.96 10.17
N ALA A 66 -2.33 5.28 9.67
CA ALA A 66 -1.80 6.64 9.59
C ALA A 66 -1.59 7.00 8.12
N VAL A 67 -2.05 8.20 7.73
CA VAL A 67 -1.90 8.75 6.38
C VAL A 67 -1.25 10.10 6.51
N SER A 68 -0.09 10.28 5.88
CA SER A 68 0.51 11.59 5.66
C SER A 68 0.19 12.07 4.27
N THR A 69 -0.14 13.35 4.12
CA THR A 69 -0.35 13.98 2.81
C THR A 69 0.50 15.24 2.74
N SER A 70 1.34 15.30 1.71
CA SER A 70 2.27 16.40 1.45
C SER A 70 2.15 16.81 -0.01
N TRP A 71 2.27 18.11 -0.27
CA TRP A 71 2.25 18.66 -1.62
C TRP A 71 3.64 18.53 -2.27
N LEU A 72 3.68 18.02 -3.50
CA LEU A 72 4.92 17.85 -4.25
C LEU A 72 4.96 18.77 -5.47
N PRO A 73 6.08 19.46 -5.75
CA PRO A 73 6.23 20.32 -6.92
C PRO A 73 6.58 19.52 -8.19
N PHE A 74 6.04 18.31 -8.33
CA PHE A 74 6.34 17.37 -9.42
C PHE A 74 5.05 16.89 -10.07
N SER A 75 5.14 16.45 -11.33
CA SER A 75 4.00 15.86 -12.01
C SER A 75 3.65 14.48 -11.44
N HIS A 76 2.37 14.13 -11.47
CA HIS A 76 1.87 12.81 -11.09
C HIS A 76 2.62 11.65 -11.79
N GLN A 77 3.01 11.82 -13.06
CA GLN A 77 3.78 10.81 -13.79
C GLN A 77 5.17 10.60 -13.20
N GLN A 78 5.91 11.68 -12.91
CA GLN A 78 7.25 11.59 -12.31
C GLN A 78 7.19 10.93 -10.92
N VAL A 79 6.19 11.27 -10.13
CA VAL A 79 5.98 10.65 -8.81
C VAL A 79 5.63 9.17 -8.97
N PHE A 80 4.78 8.81 -9.93
CA PHE A 80 4.43 7.42 -10.19
C PHE A 80 5.64 6.58 -10.65
N GLU A 81 6.43 7.11 -11.60
CA GLU A 81 7.64 6.44 -12.09
C GLU A 81 8.63 6.18 -10.95
N LEU A 82 8.84 7.17 -10.06
CA LEU A 82 9.66 7.01 -8.85
C LEU A 82 9.14 5.92 -7.91
N LEU A 83 7.83 5.86 -7.67
CA LEU A 83 7.21 4.86 -6.79
C LEU A 83 7.21 3.46 -7.42
N ALA A 84 7.12 3.37 -8.74
CA ALA A 84 7.12 2.12 -9.48
C ALA A 84 8.53 1.53 -9.65
N ASP A 85 9.57 2.36 -9.69
CA ASP A 85 10.96 1.94 -9.86
C ASP A 85 11.43 1.10 -8.66
N GLU A 86 11.63 -0.19 -8.92
CA GLU A 86 12.07 -1.15 -7.92
C GLU A 86 13.47 -0.84 -7.37
N GLN A 87 14.34 -0.25 -8.19
CA GLN A 87 15.71 0.07 -7.82
C GLN A 87 15.77 1.29 -6.90
N GLN A 88 14.82 2.22 -7.06
CA GLN A 88 14.72 3.41 -6.20
C GLN A 88 13.84 3.17 -4.97
N ARG A 89 13.08 2.08 -4.92
CA ARG A 89 12.26 1.68 -3.77
C ARG A 89 13.07 1.55 -2.48
N CYS A 90 14.33 1.11 -2.54
CA CYS A 90 15.24 1.05 -1.39
C CYS A 90 15.53 2.43 -0.76
N GLN A 91 15.44 3.52 -1.54
CA GLN A 91 15.58 4.88 -1.01
C GLN A 91 14.34 5.30 -0.22
N LEU A 92 13.16 4.76 -0.56
CA LEU A 92 11.93 4.91 0.21
C LEU A 92 11.90 4.00 1.45
N GLU A 93 12.65 2.88 1.44
CA GLU A 93 12.80 1.94 2.57
C GLU A 93 13.57 2.51 3.77
N ILE A 94 14.18 3.70 3.65
CA ILE A 94 14.75 4.41 4.81
C ILE A 94 13.67 4.64 5.89
N LEU A 95 12.40 4.72 5.48
CA LEU A 95 11.25 4.81 6.38
C LEU A 95 10.86 3.48 7.04
N SER A 96 11.36 2.34 6.54
CA SER A 96 11.07 0.98 7.00
C SER A 96 12.33 0.26 7.49
N ASN A 97 13.03 0.84 8.47
CA ASN A 97 14.10 0.21 9.27
C ASN A 97 15.15 -0.65 8.51
N GLY A 98 15.41 -0.35 7.23
CA GLY A 98 16.52 -0.93 6.46
C GLY A 98 16.43 -2.42 6.11
N GLY A 99 15.24 -3.02 6.08
CA GLY A 99 15.09 -4.40 5.59
C GLY A 99 15.14 -4.42 4.06
N SER A 100 16.15 -5.04 3.45
CA SER A 100 16.23 -5.16 1.99
C SER A 100 15.01 -5.90 1.42
N LEU A 101 14.26 -5.27 0.51
CA LEU A 101 13.19 -5.95 -0.22
C LEU A 101 13.76 -7.11 -1.05
N HIS A 102 13.40 -8.35 -0.72
CA HIS A 102 13.75 -9.51 -1.53
C HIS A 102 12.52 -10.01 -2.28
N GLU A 103 12.56 -9.95 -3.61
CA GLU A 103 11.51 -10.52 -4.45
C GLU A 103 11.42 -12.05 -4.24
N VAL A 104 10.33 -12.50 -3.63
CA VAL A 104 10.09 -13.93 -3.37
C VAL A 104 9.36 -14.65 -4.50
N ALA A 105 8.68 -13.92 -5.40
CA ALA A 105 8.03 -14.45 -6.61
C ALA A 105 7.57 -13.31 -7.54
N HIS A 106 7.50 -13.58 -8.85
CA HIS A 106 6.86 -12.70 -9.83
C HIS A 106 5.93 -13.45 -10.79
N ILE A 107 4.92 -12.73 -11.28
CA ILE A 107 4.12 -13.12 -12.43
C ILE A 107 4.78 -12.46 -13.65
N ALA A 108 5.13 -13.23 -14.66
CA ALA A 108 5.60 -12.67 -15.92
C ALA A 108 4.47 -11.86 -16.57
N ASN A 109 4.66 -10.55 -16.70
CA ASN A 109 3.92 -9.75 -17.67
C ASN A 109 4.31 -10.32 -19.04
N GLY A 110 3.33 -10.79 -19.83
CA GLY A 110 3.59 -11.59 -21.03
C GLY A 110 4.68 -10.99 -21.96
N SER A 111 5.30 -11.84 -22.78
CA SER A 111 6.18 -11.38 -23.84
C SER A 111 5.39 -10.53 -24.83
N HIS A 112 5.90 -9.34 -25.11
CA HIS A 112 5.46 -8.52 -26.22
C HIS A 112 5.68 -9.22 -27.57
#